data_AF-A0A2D6GRL2-F1
#
_entry.id   AF-A0A2D6GRL2-F1
#
_cell.length_a   1.000
_cell.length_b   1.000
_cell.length_c   1.000
_cell.angle_alpha   90.00
_cell.angle_beta   90.00
_cell.angle_gamma   90.00
#
_symmetry.space_group_name_H-M   'P 1'
#
loop_
_entity.id
_entity.type
_entity.pdbx_description
1 polymer ?
#
loop_
_entity_poly.entity_id
_entity_poly.type
_entity_poly.pdbx_seq_one_letter_code
_entity_poly.pdbx_strand_id
1 'polypeptide(L)'
;MAFQTLILAGTIAIAAVSDVPKAGPVLRDFSNDPVRLVICNFGDADFAHTQLNQINWAGYAERQVTVAEFSEARAATHVSTAFGPMSQVMSLNLTGRKREAREQGCNLETNEIILFGKSGQVVARWNDFLGNDDLFQLLDSDKFTSPSSGIAN
;
A
#
# COMPACT_ATOMS: atom_id res chain seq x y z
N MET A 1 -19.97 -38.90 57.23
CA MET A 1 -18.95 -39.02 56.17
C MET A 1 -19.28 -37.99 55.11
N ALA A 2 -18.48 -36.93 55.02
CA ALA A 2 -18.76 -35.74 54.23
C ALA A 2 -18.31 -35.94 52.77
N PHE A 3 -19.23 -35.80 51.82
CA PHE A 3 -18.92 -35.71 50.40
C PHE A 3 -18.65 -34.24 50.06
N GLN A 4 -17.39 -33.91 49.76
CA GLN A 4 -16.98 -32.60 49.26
C GLN A 4 -17.15 -32.56 47.74
N THR A 5 -18.04 -31.70 47.27
CA THR A 5 -18.24 -31.36 45.86
C THR A 5 -17.08 -30.46 45.40
N LEU A 6 -16.20 -30.97 44.55
CA LEU A 6 -15.16 -30.17 43.90
C LEU A 6 -15.79 -29.48 42.67
N ILE A 7 -16.12 -28.18 42.79
CA ILE A 7 -16.44 -27.35 41.62
C ILE A 7 -15.11 -26.83 41.09
N LEU A 8 -14.64 -27.43 40.00
CA LEU A 8 -13.49 -26.92 39.25
C LEU A 8 -13.97 -25.70 38.46
N ALA A 9 -13.81 -24.51 39.04
CA ALA A 9 -14.05 -23.25 38.36
C ALA A 9 -12.99 -23.07 37.25
N GLY A 10 -13.34 -23.48 36.03
CA GLY A 10 -12.57 -23.19 34.83
C GLY A 10 -12.46 -21.69 34.64
N THR A 11 -11.30 -21.13 34.95
CA THR A 11 -10.95 -19.75 34.62
C THR A 11 -10.69 -19.71 33.13
N ILE A 12 -11.69 -19.30 32.34
CA ILE A 12 -11.47 -18.96 30.93
C ILE A 12 -10.65 -17.68 30.96
N ALA A 13 -9.35 -17.80 30.68
CA ALA A 13 -8.50 -16.67 30.38
C ALA A 13 -9.04 -16.03 29.09
N ILE A 14 -9.85 -14.99 29.22
CA ILE A 14 -10.19 -14.12 28.10
C ILE A 14 -8.90 -13.36 27.81
N ALA A 15 -8.14 -13.85 26.81
CA ALA A 15 -7.12 -13.05 26.17
C ALA A 15 -7.82 -11.78 25.71
N ALA A 16 -7.47 -10.64 26.33
CA ALA A 16 -7.82 -9.34 25.82
C ALA A 16 -7.08 -9.19 24.49
N VAL A 17 -7.67 -9.69 23.41
CA VAL A 17 -7.42 -9.16 22.07
C VAL A 17 -7.83 -7.71 22.16
N SER A 18 -6.83 -6.86 22.36
CA SER A 18 -6.97 -5.44 22.18
C SER A 18 -7.21 -5.24 20.70
N ASP A 19 -8.47 -5.35 20.29
CA ASP A 19 -8.98 -4.89 19.00
C ASP A 19 -8.92 -3.37 19.02
N VAL A 20 -7.71 -2.81 19.10
CA VAL A 20 -7.48 -1.48 18.57
C VAL A 20 -7.69 -1.64 17.09
N PRO A 21 -8.72 -1.02 16.48
CA PRO A 21 -8.78 -0.96 15.04
C PRO A 21 -7.49 -0.27 14.63
N LYS A 22 -6.57 -1.02 14.02
CA LYS A 22 -5.43 -0.44 13.30
C LYS A 22 -6.12 0.53 12.35
N ALA A 23 -6.04 1.84 12.62
CA ALA A 23 -6.77 2.84 11.87
C ALA A 23 -6.47 2.55 10.39
N GLY A 24 -7.47 2.00 9.69
CA GLY A 24 -7.33 1.70 8.29
C GLY A 24 -6.96 3.01 7.59
N PRO A 25 -6.21 2.95 6.49
CA PRO A 25 -5.96 4.16 5.70
C PRO A 25 -7.30 4.88 5.52
N VAL A 26 -7.33 6.17 5.86
CA VAL A 26 -8.54 6.99 5.83
C VAL A 26 -9.24 6.75 4.50
N LEU A 27 -10.46 6.22 4.55
CA LEU A 27 -11.30 5.97 3.39
C LEU A 27 -11.69 7.31 2.77
N ARG A 28 -10.79 7.91 1.99
CA ARG A 28 -11.14 9.00 1.08
C ARG A 28 -11.86 8.38 -0.12
N ASP A 29 -12.85 9.05 -0.66
CA ASP A 29 -13.42 8.67 -1.96
C ASP A 29 -12.40 9.07 -3.04
N PHE A 30 -11.74 8.08 -3.63
CA PHE A 30 -10.69 8.24 -4.65
C PHE A 30 -11.24 8.02 -6.07
N SER A 31 -12.57 7.99 -6.26
CA SER A 31 -13.17 7.59 -7.55
C SER A 31 -12.74 8.46 -8.73
N ASN A 32 -12.43 9.74 -8.46
CA ASN A 32 -11.89 10.69 -9.44
C ASN A 32 -10.36 10.81 -9.40
N ASP A 33 -9.70 10.14 -8.45
CA ASP A 33 -8.27 10.20 -8.29
C ASP A 33 -7.57 9.19 -9.23
N PRO A 34 -6.36 9.52 -9.70
CA PRO A 34 -5.55 8.58 -10.44
C PRO A 34 -5.25 7.33 -9.60
N VAL A 35 -5.07 6.20 -10.27
CA VAL A 35 -4.53 4.98 -9.66
C VAL A 35 -3.19 5.32 -9.03
N ARG A 36 -2.91 4.83 -7.82
CA ARG A 36 -1.68 5.17 -7.11
C ARG A 36 -0.83 3.93 -6.90
N LEU A 37 0.41 4.00 -7.39
CA LEU A 37 1.45 3.04 -7.08
C LEU A 37 2.37 3.66 -6.02
N VAL A 38 2.55 3.00 -4.89
CA VAL A 38 3.49 3.44 -3.84
C VAL A 38 4.70 2.53 -3.88
N ILE A 39 5.90 3.10 -4.02
CA ILE A 39 7.17 2.37 -4.01
C ILE A 39 7.90 2.77 -2.73
N CYS A 40 8.13 1.79 -1.86
CA CYS A 40 8.73 1.97 -0.56
C CYS A 40 10.00 1.14 -0.42
N ASN A 41 11.04 1.77 0.13
CA ASN A 41 12.30 1.10 0.40
C ASN A 41 13.05 1.76 1.56
N PHE A 42 13.26 1.05 2.66
CA PHE A 42 14.02 1.56 3.81
C PHE A 42 15.19 0.64 4.20
N GLY A 43 15.75 -0.08 3.22
CA GLY A 43 16.90 -0.97 3.39
C GLY A 43 17.86 -0.95 2.19
N ASP A 44 17.40 -1.43 1.04
CA ASP A 44 18.19 -1.48 -0.21
C ASP A 44 18.09 -0.16 -1.01
N ALA A 45 19.07 0.73 -0.86
CA ALA A 45 19.03 2.08 -1.41
C ALA A 45 18.75 2.17 -2.92
N ASP A 46 19.01 1.11 -3.68
CA ASP A 46 18.87 1.12 -5.15
C ASP A 46 17.50 0.66 -5.65
N PHE A 47 16.65 0.05 -4.81
CA PHE A 47 15.37 -0.52 -5.23
C PHE A 47 14.44 0.53 -5.84
N ALA A 48 14.14 1.60 -5.10
CA ALA A 48 13.22 2.64 -5.57
C ALA A 48 13.75 3.34 -6.82
N HIS A 49 15.06 3.65 -6.84
CA HIS A 49 15.69 4.28 -8.00
C HIS A 49 15.63 3.39 -9.24
N THR A 50 15.98 2.10 -9.09
CA THR A 50 15.96 1.13 -10.18
C THR A 50 14.54 0.91 -10.71
N GLN A 51 13.56 0.74 -9.83
CA GLN A 51 12.16 0.59 -10.23
C GLN A 51 11.67 1.81 -11.02
N LEU A 52 11.94 3.03 -10.55
CA LEU A 52 11.51 4.26 -11.24
C LEU A 52 12.12 4.42 -12.63
N ASN A 53 13.37 3.99 -12.83
CA ASN A 53 14.03 4.05 -14.14
C ASN A 53 13.46 3.04 -15.14
N GLN A 54 12.79 1.99 -14.66
CA GLN A 54 12.18 0.95 -15.50
C GLN A 54 10.71 1.22 -15.85
N ILE A 55 10.10 2.26 -15.28
CA ILE A 55 8.70 2.60 -15.52
C ILE A 55 8.50 3.09 -16.97
N ASN A 56 7.55 2.49 -17.66
CA ASN A 56 6.99 3.02 -18.90
C ASN A 56 6.00 4.16 -18.57
N TRP A 57 6.53 5.38 -18.41
CA TRP A 57 5.76 6.55 -18.00
C TRP A 57 4.61 6.91 -18.95
N ALA A 58 4.77 6.66 -20.24
CA ALA A 58 3.70 6.88 -21.22
C ALA A 58 2.53 5.91 -20.98
N GLY A 59 2.81 4.62 -20.82
CA GLY A 59 1.78 3.62 -20.51
C GLY A 59 1.11 3.83 -19.14
N TYR A 60 1.86 4.33 -18.16
CA TYR A 60 1.31 4.75 -16.86
C TYR A 60 0.39 5.97 -17.02
N ALA A 61 0.74 6.94 -17.86
CA ALA A 61 -0.09 8.11 -18.13
C ALA A 61 -1.42 7.75 -18.82
N GLU A 62 -1.40 6.84 -19.79
CA GLU A 62 -2.60 6.32 -20.46
C GLU A 62 -3.60 5.69 -19.48
N ARG A 63 -3.08 5.02 -18.44
CA ARG A 63 -3.87 4.35 -17.39
C ARG A 63 -4.08 5.21 -16.14
N GLN A 64 -3.71 6.50 -16.21
CA GLN A 64 -3.83 7.45 -15.10
C GLN A 64 -3.17 6.94 -13.80
N VAL A 65 -1.97 6.35 -13.90
CA VAL A 65 -1.19 5.89 -12.75
C VAL A 65 -0.28 7.02 -12.28
N THR A 66 -0.35 7.34 -10.98
CA THR A 66 0.60 8.18 -10.27
C THR A 66 1.49 7.32 -9.39
N VAL A 67 2.73 7.75 -9.18
CA VAL A 67 3.70 7.01 -8.37
C VAL A 67 4.11 7.85 -7.17
N ALA A 68 4.05 7.31 -5.96
CA ALA A 68 4.66 7.91 -4.78
C ALA A 68 5.85 7.07 -4.37
N GLU A 69 7.01 7.69 -4.17
CA GLU A 69 8.19 7.01 -3.65
C GLU A 69 8.45 7.43 -2.20
N PHE A 70 8.83 6.48 -1.37
CA PHE A 70 9.34 6.73 -0.03
C PHE A 70 10.57 5.87 0.22
N SER A 71 11.70 6.53 0.45
CA SER A 71 12.94 5.86 0.79
C SER A 71 13.72 6.55 1.90
N GLU A 72 14.82 5.90 2.31
CA GLU A 72 15.79 6.54 3.19
C GLU A 72 16.35 7.83 2.58
N ALA A 73 16.47 7.93 1.26
CA ALA A 73 17.05 9.07 0.57
C ALA A 73 16.02 10.16 0.23
N ARG A 74 14.81 9.78 -0.22
CA ARG A 74 13.87 10.69 -0.87
C ARG A 74 12.42 10.31 -0.59
N ALA A 75 11.55 11.31 -0.54
CA ALA A 75 10.12 11.12 -0.68
C ALA A 75 9.63 12.05 -1.79
N ALA A 76 8.90 11.52 -2.77
CA ALA A 76 8.37 12.31 -3.86
C ALA A 76 7.07 11.71 -4.40
N THR A 77 6.33 12.54 -5.11
CA THR A 77 5.21 12.09 -5.96
C THR A 77 5.56 12.38 -7.41
N HIS A 78 5.26 11.43 -8.28
CA HIS A 78 5.48 11.47 -9.72
C HIS A 78 4.13 11.38 -10.43
N VAL A 79 3.80 12.43 -11.17
CA VAL A 79 2.66 12.43 -12.08
C VAL A 79 3.17 11.97 -13.44
N SER A 80 2.63 10.85 -13.92
CA SER A 80 3.02 10.25 -15.20
C SER A 80 2.55 11.11 -16.37
N THR A 81 3.45 11.36 -17.32
CA THR A 81 3.13 12.02 -18.60
C THR A 81 3.76 11.25 -19.75
N ALA A 82 3.34 11.55 -20.99
CA ALA A 82 3.93 10.95 -22.19
C ALA A 82 5.43 11.25 -22.36
N PHE A 83 5.95 12.28 -21.70
CA PHE A 83 7.35 12.70 -21.77
C PHE A 83 8.19 12.29 -20.55
N GLY A 84 7.61 11.53 -19.62
CA GLY A 84 8.23 11.16 -18.33
C GLY A 84 7.51 11.73 -17.12
N PRO A 85 8.04 11.54 -15.91
CA PRO A 85 7.36 11.95 -14.68
C PRO A 85 7.56 13.44 -14.40
N MET A 86 6.47 14.14 -14.10
CA MET A 86 6.54 15.41 -13.36
C MET A 86 6.65 15.10 -11.87
N SER A 87 7.81 15.40 -11.28
CA SER A 87 8.14 14.99 -9.92
C SER A 87 8.07 16.15 -8.93
N GLN A 88 7.39 15.94 -7.81
CA GLN A 88 7.37 16.85 -6.67
C GLN A 88 8.05 16.17 -5.48
N VAL A 89 9.25 16.64 -5.12
CA VAL A 89 9.99 16.15 -3.95
C VAL A 89 9.42 16.79 -2.68
N MET A 90 9.16 15.96 -1.68
CA MET A 90 8.68 16.39 -0.37
C MET A 90 9.89 16.72 0.53
N SER A 91 9.92 17.93 1.10
CA SER A 91 10.99 18.35 2.02
C SER A 91 10.80 17.75 3.41
N LEU A 92 11.00 16.44 3.51
CA LEU A 92 10.88 15.65 4.75
C LEU A 92 12.26 15.15 5.20
N ASN A 93 12.51 15.10 6.50
CA ASN A 93 13.66 14.38 7.06
C ASN A 93 13.37 12.86 7.13
N LEU A 94 14.36 12.04 7.54
CA LEU A 94 14.22 10.59 7.58
C LEU A 94 13.02 10.12 8.44
N THR A 95 12.84 10.72 9.62
CA THR A 95 11.71 10.41 10.51
C THR A 95 10.37 10.71 9.84
N GLY A 96 10.26 11.87 9.17
CA GLY A 96 9.09 12.25 8.40
C GLY A 96 8.80 11.26 7.26
N ARG A 97 9.81 10.89 6.47
CA ARG A 97 9.67 9.91 5.39
C ARG A 97 9.17 8.55 5.90
N LYS A 98 9.73 8.06 7.01
CA LYS A 98 9.29 6.80 7.65
C LYS A 98 7.85 6.88 8.18
N ARG A 99 7.41 8.06 8.66
CA ARG A 99 6.03 8.26 9.10
C ARG A 99 5.07 8.22 7.90
N GLU A 100 5.31 9.02 6.87
CA GLU A 100 4.44 9.05 5.68
C GLU A 100 4.38 7.68 4.98
N ALA A 101 5.51 6.97 4.87
CA ALA A 101 5.53 5.63 4.32
C ALA A 101 4.62 4.66 5.09
N ARG A 102 4.62 4.71 6.43
CA ARG A 102 3.71 3.90 7.26
C ARG A 102 2.25 4.29 7.08
N GLU A 103 1.96 5.58 6.90
CA GLU A 103 0.61 6.07 6.61
C GLU A 103 0.11 5.57 5.24
N GLN A 104 1.00 5.37 4.27
CA GLN A 104 0.71 4.68 3.01
C GLN A 104 0.71 3.14 3.14
N GLY A 105 0.89 2.60 4.35
CA GLY A 105 0.83 1.16 4.60
C GLY A 105 2.09 0.38 4.20
N CYS A 106 3.24 1.06 4.04
CA CYS A 106 4.51 0.41 3.73
C CYS A 106 5.15 -0.26 4.95
N ASN A 107 5.74 -1.44 4.71
CA ASN A 107 6.72 -2.02 5.62
C ASN A 107 8.06 -1.26 5.50
N LEU A 108 8.72 -0.98 6.62
CA LEU A 108 10.01 -0.30 6.64
C LEU A 108 11.20 -1.26 6.68
N GLU A 109 10.94 -2.57 6.76
CA GLU A 109 11.97 -3.61 6.84
C GLU A 109 12.21 -4.30 5.50
N THR A 110 11.29 -4.13 4.54
CA THR A 110 11.34 -4.77 3.23
C THR A 110 11.10 -3.75 2.12
N ASN A 111 11.55 -4.09 0.91
CA ASN A 111 11.12 -3.41 -0.30
C ASN A 111 9.64 -3.71 -0.51
N GLU A 112 8.88 -2.69 -0.92
CA GLU A 112 7.46 -2.88 -1.16
C GLU A 112 6.96 -1.97 -2.27
N ILE A 113 6.16 -2.52 -3.17
CA ILE A 113 5.36 -1.79 -4.14
C ILE A 113 3.90 -2.09 -3.82
N ILE A 114 3.08 -1.06 -3.67
CA ILE A 114 1.67 -1.18 -3.30
C ILE A 114 0.83 -0.49 -4.37
N LEU A 115 -0.11 -1.23 -4.97
CA LEU A 115 -1.10 -0.65 -5.88
C LEU A 115 -2.38 -0.34 -5.12
N PHE A 116 -2.79 0.92 -5.19
CA PHE A 116 -4.08 1.39 -4.72
C PHE A 116 -4.99 1.63 -5.92
N GLY A 117 -6.18 1.03 -5.88
CA GLY A 117 -7.23 1.28 -6.86
C GLY A 117 -7.90 2.65 -6.64
N LYS A 118 -8.78 3.04 -7.56
CA LYS A 118 -9.60 4.26 -7.44
C LYS A 118 -10.58 4.24 -6.26
N SER A 119 -10.73 3.11 -5.55
CA SER A 119 -11.48 3.06 -4.29
C SER A 119 -10.64 3.48 -3.07
N GLY A 120 -9.32 3.71 -3.25
CA GLY A 120 -8.38 3.90 -2.16
C GLY A 120 -7.96 2.61 -1.45
N GLN A 121 -8.51 1.47 -1.85
CA GLN A 121 -8.15 0.17 -1.30
C GLN A 121 -6.87 -0.35 -1.95
N VAL A 122 -6.11 -1.12 -1.17
CA VAL A 122 -4.98 -1.89 -1.69
C VAL A 122 -5.51 -3.00 -2.58
N VAL A 123 -5.05 -3.02 -3.83
CA VAL A 123 -5.40 -4.02 -4.83
C VAL A 123 -4.33 -5.12 -4.89
N ALA A 124 -3.06 -4.73 -4.81
CA ALA A 124 -1.94 -5.66 -4.91
C ALA A 124 -0.69 -5.11 -4.19
N ARG A 125 0.20 -6.04 -3.82
CA ARG A 125 1.49 -5.77 -3.17
C ARG A 125 2.57 -6.66 -3.80
N TRP A 126 3.76 -6.10 -3.97
CA TRP A 126 4.95 -6.82 -4.44
C TRP A 126 6.12 -6.45 -3.54
N ASN A 127 7.00 -7.42 -3.27
CA ASN A 127 8.24 -7.19 -2.52
C ASN A 127 9.48 -7.15 -3.42
N ASP A 128 9.30 -7.45 -4.70
CA ASP A 128 10.32 -7.45 -5.75
C ASP A 128 9.96 -6.40 -6.82
N PHE A 129 10.84 -6.25 -7.82
CA PHE A 129 10.58 -5.37 -8.96
C PHE A 129 9.29 -5.75 -9.70
N LEU A 130 8.54 -4.73 -10.11
CA LEU A 130 7.29 -4.86 -10.85
C LEU A 130 7.52 -4.57 -12.34
N GLY A 131 7.26 -5.56 -13.19
CA GLY A 131 7.24 -5.39 -14.63
C GLY A 131 6.06 -4.52 -15.10
N ASN A 132 6.28 -3.72 -16.15
CA ASN A 132 5.23 -2.88 -16.72
C ASN A 132 4.05 -3.71 -17.26
N ASP A 133 4.35 -4.81 -17.95
CA ASP A 133 3.33 -5.67 -18.56
C ASP A 133 2.43 -6.32 -17.50
N ASP A 134 3.00 -6.75 -16.38
CA ASP A 134 2.25 -7.33 -15.25
C ASP A 134 1.28 -6.32 -14.65
N LEU A 135 1.73 -5.07 -14.47
CA LEU A 135 0.86 -4.00 -13.99
C LEU A 135 -0.24 -3.69 -15.01
N PHE A 136 0.09 -3.56 -16.29
CA PHE A 136 -0.88 -3.20 -17.31
C PHE A 136 -1.93 -4.27 -17.51
N GLN A 137 -1.54 -5.55 -17.51
CA GLN A 137 -2.48 -6.67 -17.54
C GLN A 137 -3.44 -6.63 -16.34
N LEU A 138 -2.95 -6.28 -15.14
CA LEU A 138 -3.80 -6.14 -13.96
C LEU A 138 -4.78 -4.98 -14.11
N LEU A 139 -4.30 -3.79 -14.50
CA LEU A 139 -5.11 -2.56 -14.63
C LEU A 139 -6.15 -2.65 -15.74
N ASP A 140 -5.81 -3.33 -16.85
CA ASP A 140 -6.68 -3.49 -18.00
C ASP A 140 -7.66 -4.67 -17.83
N SER A 141 -7.56 -5.41 -16.73
CA SER A 141 -8.47 -6.52 -16.43
C SER A 141 -9.81 -6.02 -15.88
N ASP A 142 -10.90 -6.71 -16.25
CA ASP A 142 -12.25 -6.42 -15.75
C ASP A 142 -12.34 -6.41 -14.21
N LYS A 143 -11.47 -7.19 -13.55
CA LYS A 143 -11.37 -7.30 -12.09
C LYS A 143 -10.90 -6.01 -11.41
N PHE A 144 -10.16 -5.16 -12.12
CA PHE A 144 -9.72 -3.86 -11.60
C PHE A 144 -10.83 -2.81 -11.70
N THR A 145 -11.65 -2.89 -12.75
CA THR A 145 -12.73 -1.91 -13.03
C THR A 145 -14.07 -2.24 -12.40
N SER A 146 -14.34 -3.50 -12.05
CA SER A 146 -15.57 -3.85 -11.35
C SER A 146 -15.48 -3.44 -9.87
N PRO A 147 -16.32 -2.51 -9.38
CA PRO A 147 -16.51 -2.38 -7.95
C PRO A 147 -16.99 -3.75 -7.47
N SER A 148 -16.30 -4.34 -6.49
CA SER A 148 -16.74 -5.61 -5.92
C SER A 148 -18.18 -5.41 -5.44
N SER A 149 -19.14 -6.01 -6.16
CA SER A 149 -20.52 -6.14 -5.71
C SER A 149 -20.47 -7.11 -4.53
N GLY A 150 -20.16 -6.55 -3.36
CA GLY A 150 -19.91 -7.27 -2.11
C GLY A 150 -20.68 -6.65 -0.97
N ILE A 151 -21.95 -6.31 -1.20
CA ILE A 151 -22.95 -6.44 -0.13
C ILE A 151 -23.55 -7.82 -0.34
N ALA A 152 -22.99 -8.80 0.34
CA ALA A 152 -23.62 -10.09 0.57
C ALA A 152 -23.66 -10.30 2.08
N ASN A 153 -24.90 -10.26 2.60
CA ASN A 153 -25.41 -10.47 3.96
C ASN A 153 -25.44 -9.25 4.88
#